data_AF-A0A4P5VVF4-F1
#
_entry.id   AF-A0A4P5VVF4-F1
#
_cell.length_a   1.000
_cell.length_b   1.000
_cell.length_c   1.000
_cell.angle_alpha   90.00
_cell.angle_beta   90.00
_cell.angle_gamma   90.00
#
_symmetry.space_group_name_H-M   'P 1'
#
loop_
_entity.id
_entity.type
_entity.pdbx_description
1 polymer ?
#
loop_
_entity_poly.entity_id
_entity_poly.type
_entity_poly.pdbx_seq_one_letter_code
_entity_poly.pdbx_strand_id
1 'polypeptide(L)'
;MQPRSATGIDNDGDGAVDVNATDAASFYADSDEDGFGDPALVLVECEATSGYVANDDDCEDGDAALNPDAPEGDCADPNDCNCDGSVAWADADGGRLACVRGL
;
A
#
# COMPACT_ATOMS: atom_id res chain seq x y z
N MET A 1 8.36 19.78 22.74
CA MET A 1 7.22 19.59 21.83
C MET A 1 7.38 18.18 21.31
N GLN A 2 6.82 17.19 22.01
CA GLN A 2 6.78 15.81 21.52
C GLN A 2 5.41 15.66 20.82
N PRO A 3 5.32 14.96 19.69
CA PRO A 3 4.05 14.81 18.98
C PRO A 3 3.10 13.87 19.74
N ARG A 4 1.80 14.05 19.50
CA ARG A 4 0.68 13.56 20.33
C ARG A 4 0.27 12.21 19.80
N SER A 5 0.20 11.17 20.62
CA SER A 5 0.19 9.77 20.15
C SER A 5 -1.22 9.21 19.86
N ALA A 6 -1.38 8.38 18.83
CA ALA A 6 -2.67 8.00 18.24
C ALA A 6 -3.54 6.98 19.02
N THR A 7 -3.14 6.52 20.21
CA THR A 7 -3.74 5.32 20.84
C THR A 7 -4.76 5.62 21.94
N GLY A 8 -5.10 6.88 22.19
CA GLY A 8 -5.93 7.25 23.35
C GLY A 8 -5.23 6.98 24.68
N ILE A 9 -3.90 6.98 24.67
CA ILE A 9 -3.02 6.87 25.83
C ILE A 9 -2.23 8.17 25.93
N ASP A 10 -2.23 8.77 27.12
CA ASP A 10 -1.37 9.90 27.49
C ASP A 10 0.10 9.45 27.47
N ASN A 11 0.79 9.70 26.36
CA ASN A 11 2.17 9.26 26.15
C ASN A 11 3.21 10.35 26.50
N ASP A 12 2.80 11.58 26.79
CA ASP A 12 3.70 12.67 27.21
C ASP A 12 3.56 13.05 28.70
N GLY A 13 2.63 12.41 29.41
CA GLY A 13 2.43 12.47 30.85
C GLY A 13 1.74 13.76 31.32
N ASP A 14 1.02 14.46 30.44
CA ASP A 14 0.35 15.73 30.76
C ASP A 14 -1.07 15.55 31.34
N GLY A 15 -1.55 14.31 31.41
CA GLY A 15 -2.85 13.95 31.95
C GLY A 15 -4.01 14.09 30.95
N ALA A 16 -3.75 14.44 29.69
CA ALA A 16 -4.73 14.43 28.61
C ALA A 16 -4.59 13.15 27.77
N VAL A 17 -5.73 12.53 27.46
CA VAL A 17 -5.76 11.51 26.41
C VAL A 17 -5.46 12.21 25.09
N ASP A 18 -4.44 11.73 24.37
CA ASP A 18 -4.07 12.20 23.04
C ASP A 18 -5.18 11.85 22.01
N VAL A 19 -6.27 12.63 22.03
CA VAL A 19 -7.49 12.35 21.25
C VAL A 19 -7.47 12.93 19.83
N ASN A 20 -6.38 13.58 19.41
CA ASN A 20 -6.23 14.18 18.06
C ASN A 20 -4.74 14.28 17.67
N ALA A 21 -4.07 13.14 17.50
CA ALA A 21 -2.74 13.07 16.88
C ALA A 21 -2.81 13.62 15.45
N THR A 22 -2.38 14.87 15.24
CA THR A 22 -2.30 15.49 13.89
C THR A 22 -1.24 14.84 12.98
N ASP A 23 -0.42 13.99 13.57
CA ASP A 23 0.71 13.26 12.99
C ASP A 23 0.42 11.77 12.76
N ALA A 24 -0.80 11.30 13.06
CA ALA A 24 -1.20 9.94 12.71
C ALA A 24 -1.31 9.78 11.19
N ALA A 25 -0.67 8.74 10.66
CA ALA A 25 -0.73 8.31 9.27
C ALA A 25 -1.31 6.89 9.18
N SER A 26 -1.88 6.57 8.03
CA SER A 26 -2.24 5.19 7.70
C SER A 26 -0.99 4.45 7.23
N PHE A 27 -0.80 3.25 7.74
CA PHE A 27 0.17 2.30 7.27
C PHE A 27 -0.55 1.00 6.91
N TYR A 28 -0.03 0.26 5.94
CA TYR A 28 -0.67 -0.91 5.34
C TYR A 28 0.29 -2.08 5.43
N ALA A 29 -0.22 -3.27 5.74
CA ALA A 29 0.61 -4.46 5.90
C ALA A 29 1.36 -4.78 4.60
N ASP A 30 2.63 -5.16 4.71
CA ASP A 30 3.50 -5.60 3.61
C ASP A 30 3.99 -7.00 4.00
N SER A 31 3.18 -8.02 3.70
CA SER A 31 3.36 -9.40 4.20
C SER A 31 4.34 -10.21 3.36
N ASP A 32 4.54 -9.86 2.10
CA ASP A 32 5.47 -10.51 1.18
C ASP A 32 6.81 -9.77 1.02
N GLU A 33 6.96 -8.61 1.66
CA GLU A 33 8.17 -7.81 1.80
C GLU A 33 8.64 -7.16 0.48
N ASP A 34 7.72 -6.78 -0.40
CA ASP A 34 8.02 -6.14 -1.68
C ASP A 34 8.00 -4.60 -1.65
N GLY A 35 7.49 -4.02 -0.57
CA GLY A 35 7.42 -2.59 -0.31
C GLY A 35 6.08 -1.93 -0.65
N PHE A 36 5.09 -2.70 -1.09
CA PHE A 36 3.72 -2.27 -1.31
C PHE A 36 2.81 -2.80 -0.20
N GLY A 37 1.74 -2.06 0.09
CA GLY A 37 0.89 -2.34 1.26
C GLY A 37 -0.52 -2.77 0.89
N ASP A 38 -1.06 -3.74 1.64
CA ASP A 38 -2.43 -4.24 1.49
C ASP A 38 -3.48 -3.16 1.89
N PRO A 39 -4.30 -2.64 0.95
CA PRO A 39 -5.38 -1.70 1.25
C PRO A 39 -6.44 -2.26 2.21
N ALA A 40 -6.55 -3.59 2.35
CA ALA A 40 -7.48 -4.25 3.26
C ALA A 40 -6.97 -4.32 4.72
N LEU A 41 -5.65 -4.19 4.94
CA LEU A 41 -5.01 -4.30 6.25
C LEU A 41 -4.32 -2.99 6.66
N VAL A 42 -5.13 -2.04 7.13
CA VAL A 42 -4.67 -0.73 7.59
C VAL A 42 -4.45 -0.65 9.10
N LEU A 43 -3.36 -0.01 9.49
CA LEU A 43 -2.98 0.37 10.84
C LEU A 43 -2.75 1.88 10.90
N VAL A 44 -3.38 2.57 11.86
CA VAL A 44 -3.23 4.03 12.03
C VAL A 44 -2.31 4.30 13.22
N GLU A 45 -1.11 4.80 12.95
CA GLU A 45 -0.07 5.08 13.95
C GLU A 45 0.68 6.38 13.64
N CYS A 46 1.52 6.85 14.56
CA CYS A 46 2.36 8.04 14.34
C CYS A 46 3.63 7.73 13.55
N GLU A 47 4.10 6.49 13.59
CA GLU A 47 5.30 6.01 12.87
C GLU A 47 5.02 4.63 12.28
N ALA A 48 5.71 4.28 11.19
CA ALA A 48 5.56 2.98 10.56
C ALA A 48 6.08 1.87 11.48
N THR A 49 5.27 0.85 11.71
CA THR A 49 5.68 -0.38 12.40
C THR A 49 6.33 -1.35 11.40
N SER A 50 7.26 -2.18 11.86
CA SER A 50 7.89 -3.20 11.02
C SER A 50 6.84 -4.11 10.36
N GLY A 51 6.95 -4.31 9.04
CA GLY A 51 5.96 -5.06 8.25
C GLY A 51 4.75 -4.22 7.82
N TYR A 52 4.83 -2.89 7.93
CA TYR A 52 3.85 -1.97 7.37
C TYR A 52 4.52 -0.84 6.58
N VAL A 53 3.91 -0.44 5.47
CA VAL A 53 4.36 0.63 4.58
C VAL A 53 3.30 1.74 4.47
N ALA A 54 3.67 2.90 3.92
CA ALA A 54 2.79 4.08 3.87
C ALA A 54 1.93 4.18 2.60
N ASN A 55 2.00 3.18 1.71
CA ASN A 55 1.20 3.09 0.49
C ASN A 55 0.21 1.94 0.59
N ASP A 56 -0.86 2.01 -0.18
CA ASP A 56 -1.93 1.01 -0.27
C ASP A 56 -2.08 0.44 -1.69
N ASP A 57 -0.94 0.35 -2.39
CA ASP A 57 -0.91 0.07 -3.81
C ASP A 57 -0.78 -1.43 -4.14
N ASP A 58 -0.78 -2.32 -3.14
CA ASP A 58 -0.70 -3.77 -3.35
C ASP A 58 -2.07 -4.41 -3.61
N CYS A 59 -2.19 -5.14 -4.72
CA CYS A 59 -3.39 -5.89 -5.05
C CYS A 59 -3.37 -7.34 -4.56
N GLU A 60 -2.22 -7.91 -4.22
CA GLU A 60 -2.07 -9.24 -3.65
C GLU A 60 -0.82 -9.39 -2.75
N ASP A 61 -0.94 -8.94 -1.50
CA ASP A 61 0.06 -8.94 -0.39
C ASP A 61 0.64 -10.31 0.01
N GLY A 62 0.22 -11.38 -0.68
CA GLY A 62 0.78 -12.72 -0.52
C GLY A 62 1.79 -13.10 -1.59
N ASP A 63 2.02 -12.26 -2.60
CA ASP A 63 2.85 -12.54 -3.76
C ASP A 63 3.64 -11.30 -4.24
N ALA A 64 4.90 -11.21 -3.79
CA ALA A 64 5.84 -10.15 -4.11
C ALA A 64 6.15 -9.96 -5.61
N ALA A 65 5.55 -10.76 -6.51
CA ALA A 65 5.60 -10.59 -7.95
C ALA A 65 4.35 -9.87 -8.53
N LEU A 66 3.35 -9.55 -7.71
CA LEU A 66 2.09 -8.91 -8.09
C LEU A 66 1.94 -7.56 -7.39
N ASN A 67 2.57 -6.53 -7.95
CA ASN A 67 2.64 -5.19 -7.37
C ASN A 67 2.87 -4.13 -8.44
N PRO A 68 2.70 -2.82 -8.16
CA PRO A 68 2.83 -1.75 -9.14
C PRO A 68 4.10 -1.72 -10.00
N ASP A 69 5.22 -2.28 -9.52
CA ASP A 69 6.48 -2.35 -10.24
C ASP A 69 6.65 -3.63 -11.08
N ALA A 70 5.74 -4.58 -10.94
CA ALA A 70 5.79 -5.84 -11.68
C ALA A 70 5.52 -5.63 -13.18
N PRO A 71 6.21 -6.37 -14.06
CA PRO A 71 5.95 -6.30 -15.49
C PRO A 71 4.77 -7.20 -15.92
N GLU A 72 3.89 -6.69 -16.76
CA GLU A 72 2.97 -7.54 -17.54
C GLU A 72 3.74 -8.29 -18.65
N GLY A 73 4.32 -9.43 -18.30
CA GLY A 73 5.21 -10.19 -19.20
C GLY A 73 4.50 -10.99 -20.30
N ASP A 74 3.23 -11.38 -20.09
CA ASP A 74 2.42 -12.11 -21.06
C ASP A 74 1.10 -11.36 -21.32
N CYS A 75 1.01 -10.68 -22.47
CA CYS A 75 -0.18 -9.93 -22.85
C CYS A 75 -1.43 -10.81 -23.14
N ALA A 76 -1.33 -12.14 -22.99
CA ALA A 76 -2.46 -13.07 -23.05
C ALA A 76 -2.89 -13.58 -21.67
N ASP A 77 -2.14 -13.27 -20.61
CA ASP A 77 -2.48 -13.60 -19.23
C ASP A 77 -3.58 -12.63 -18.72
N PRO A 78 -4.71 -13.14 -18.20
CA PRO A 78 -5.76 -12.31 -17.61
C PRO A 78 -5.45 -11.77 -16.21
N ASN A 79 -4.26 -12.03 -15.65
CA ASN A 79 -3.85 -11.48 -14.35
C ASN A 79 -3.34 -10.04 -14.49
N ASP A 80 -3.75 -9.18 -13.55
CA ASP A 80 -3.23 -7.83 -13.36
C ASP A 80 -1.99 -7.94 -12.47
N CYS A 81 -0.81 -8.07 -13.07
CA CYS A 81 0.41 -8.23 -12.29
C CYS A 81 0.89 -6.92 -11.68
N ASN A 82 0.55 -5.78 -12.29
CA ASN A 82 1.07 -4.47 -11.91
C ASN A 82 0.06 -3.60 -11.16
N CYS A 83 -1.02 -4.21 -10.67
CA CYS A 83 -2.08 -3.59 -9.88
C CYS A 83 -2.61 -2.26 -10.48
N ASP A 84 -2.60 -2.12 -11.81
CA ASP A 84 -3.01 -0.89 -12.48
C ASP A 84 -4.48 -0.89 -12.93
N GLY A 85 -5.18 -2.02 -12.68
CA GLY A 85 -6.57 -2.23 -13.04
C GLY A 85 -6.79 -2.66 -14.49
N SER A 86 -5.71 -2.92 -15.24
CA SER A 86 -5.75 -3.48 -16.59
C SER A 86 -5.30 -4.94 -16.59
N VAL A 87 -5.74 -5.67 -17.61
CA VAL A 87 -5.30 -7.06 -17.82
C VAL A 87 -5.05 -7.32 -19.29
N ALA A 88 -4.09 -8.19 -19.60
CA ALA A 88 -3.81 -8.66 -20.95
C ALA A 88 -3.59 -7.52 -21.97
N TRP A 89 -4.50 -7.39 -22.96
CA TRP A 89 -4.50 -6.32 -23.97
C TRP A 89 -5.56 -5.25 -23.69
N ALA A 90 -6.43 -5.48 -22.70
CA ALA A 90 -7.59 -4.64 -22.42
C ALA A 90 -7.21 -3.61 -21.34
N ASP A 91 -6.83 -2.43 -21.82
CA ASP A 91 -6.69 -1.22 -21.03
C ASP A 91 -8.08 -0.70 -20.64
N ALA A 92 -8.36 -0.64 -19.33
CA ALA A 92 -9.65 -0.20 -18.79
C ALA A 92 -9.76 1.34 -18.64
N ASP A 93 -8.67 2.10 -18.79
CA ASP A 93 -8.63 3.56 -18.59
C ASP A 93 -8.57 4.38 -19.90
N GLY A 94 -8.41 3.71 -21.04
CA GLY A 94 -8.50 4.30 -22.38
C GLY A 94 -7.18 4.82 -22.94
N GLY A 95 -6.06 4.39 -22.36
CA GLY A 95 -4.69 4.65 -22.80
C GLY A 95 -4.19 3.73 -23.94
N ARG A 96 -2.86 3.55 -23.97
CA ARG A 96 -2.11 2.79 -24.99
C ARG A 96 -1.48 1.55 -24.35
N LEU A 97 -2.20 0.43 -24.38
CA LEU A 97 -1.75 -0.95 -24.06
C LEU A 97 -1.22 -1.12 -22.62
N ALA A 98 -1.86 -2.01 -21.85
CA ALA A 98 -1.36 -2.49 -20.55
C ALA A 98 0.03 -3.16 -20.72
N CYS A 99 0.12 -4.10 -21.67
CA CYS A 99 1.37 -4.79 -21.98
C CYS A 99 2.14 -4.12 -23.15
N VAL A 100 3.32 -3.55 -22.86
CA VAL A 100 4.24 -3.05 -23.90
C VAL A 100 4.96 -4.21 -24.59
N ARG A 101 4.55 -4.52 -25.81
CA ARG A 101 5.25 -5.49 -26.66
C ARG A 101 6.73 -5.10 -26.74
N GLY A 102 7.60 -5.89 -26.11
CA GLY A 102 9.04 -5.77 -26.26
C GLY A 102 9.38 -5.65 -27.75
N LEU A 103 9.99 -4.53 -28.11
CA LEU A 103 10.54 -4.29 -29.44
C LEU A 103 11.63 -5.32 -29.75
#